data_AF-A0A8J6FL11-F1
#
_entry.id   AF-A0A8J6FL11-F1
#
_cell.length_a   1.000
_cell.length_b   1.000
_cell.length_c   1.000
_cell.angle_alpha   90.00
_cell.angle_beta   90.00
_cell.angle_gamma   90.00
#
_symmetry.space_group_name_H-M   'P 1'
#
loop_
_entity.id
_entity.type
_entity.pdbx_description
1 polymer ?
#
loop_
_entity_poly.entity_id
_entity_poly.type
_entity_poly.pdbx_seq_one_letter_code
_entity_poly.pdbx_strand_id
1 'polypeptide(L)'
;MSSFLGRMREYASISIDRFDRENLSAKAYFLSHCHKDHMKGLRGPLLKRRLESCLKVFLYCSPVTKELLLTNPKYAFWEKRIRAIEVDTPTQISLIDEATGDSEEVLITLLPAGHCPGSVM
;
A
#
# COMPACT_ATOMS: atom_id res chain seq x y z
N MET A 1 -17.39 8.40 0.12
CA MET A 1 -16.18 9.02 -0.47
C MET A 1 -15.30 9.48 0.68
N SER A 2 -14.11 8.90 0.82
CA SER A 2 -13.17 9.28 1.89
C SER A 2 -12.62 10.70 1.67
N SER A 3 -12.68 11.55 2.70
CA SER A 3 -12.00 12.85 2.73
C SER A 3 -10.51 12.73 3.07
N PHE A 4 -10.09 11.57 3.59
CA PHE A 4 -8.71 11.27 3.89
C PHE A 4 -7.93 11.04 2.58
N LEU A 5 -6.83 11.78 2.40
CA LEU A 5 -6.06 11.80 1.14
C LEU A 5 -4.85 10.87 1.13
N GLY A 6 -4.79 9.94 2.08
CA GLY A 6 -3.87 8.80 2.12
C GLY A 6 -2.70 8.91 3.07
N ARG A 7 -2.38 10.10 3.58
CA ARG A 7 -1.24 10.33 4.47
C ARG A 7 -1.67 10.73 5.86
N MET A 8 -1.13 10.03 6.86
CA MET A 8 -1.22 10.44 8.25
C MET A 8 -0.14 11.49 8.54
N ARG A 9 -0.42 12.42 9.46
CA ARG A 9 0.54 13.47 9.82
C ARG A 9 1.78 12.88 10.50
N GLU A 10 1.57 11.86 11.32
CA GLU A 10 2.57 11.18 12.13
C GLU A 10 3.48 10.30 11.26
N TYR A 11 2.97 9.79 10.14
CA TYR A 11 3.69 8.90 9.22
C TYR A 11 3.52 9.35 7.76
N ALA A 12 4.01 10.54 7.44
CA ALA A 12 3.83 11.17 6.12
C ALA A 12 4.54 10.42 4.96
N SER A 13 5.48 9.53 5.29
CA SER A 13 6.20 8.68 4.33
C SER A 13 5.38 7.48 3.85
N ILE A 14 4.23 7.19 4.49
CA ILE A 14 3.33 6.09 4.15
C ILE A 14 2.07 6.63 3.46
N SER A 15 1.58 5.90 2.46
CA SER A 15 0.28 6.19 1.83
C SER A 15 -0.68 5.01 1.95
N ILE A 16 -1.91 5.27 2.36
CA ILE A 16 -2.96 4.27 2.63
C ILE A 16 -4.18 4.59 1.74
N ASP A 17 -4.66 3.63 0.96
CA ASP A 17 -5.89 3.72 0.14
C ASP A 17 -5.92 4.88 -0.88
N ARG A 18 -4.77 5.49 -1.13
CA ARG A 18 -4.61 6.60 -2.05
C ARG A 18 -3.24 6.60 -2.68
N PHE A 19 -3.20 6.64 -4.01
CA PHE A 19 -1.98 6.34 -4.78
C PHE A 19 -1.72 7.34 -5.90
N ASP A 20 -2.34 8.52 -5.84
CA ASP A 20 -2.14 9.63 -6.77
C ASP A 20 -1.63 10.89 -6.05
N ARG A 21 -1.16 11.88 -6.83
CA ARG A 21 -0.67 13.18 -6.34
C ARG A 21 0.51 13.00 -5.38
N GLU A 22 0.47 13.64 -4.23
CA GLU A 22 1.51 13.61 -3.20
C GLU A 22 1.87 12.17 -2.81
N ASN A 23 0.89 11.26 -2.78
CA ASN A 23 1.10 9.85 -2.43
C ASN A 23 2.14 9.14 -3.31
N LEU A 24 2.40 9.67 -4.52
CA LEU A 24 3.46 9.19 -5.41
C LEU A 24 4.86 9.37 -4.85
N SER A 25 5.08 9.99 -3.68
CA SER A 25 6.39 10.02 -3.01
C SER A 25 6.52 9.04 -1.83
N ALA A 26 5.52 8.18 -1.59
CA ALA A 26 5.52 7.28 -0.43
C ALA A 26 6.58 6.18 -0.48
N LYS A 27 7.20 5.91 0.67
CA LYS A 27 8.17 4.83 0.87
C LYS A 27 7.48 3.46 0.95
N ALA A 28 6.24 3.41 1.43
CA ALA A 28 5.38 2.22 1.42
C ALA A 28 3.92 2.59 1.12
N TYR A 29 3.21 1.65 0.52
CA TYR A 29 1.79 1.74 0.23
C TYR A 29 1.01 0.70 1.02
N PHE A 30 -0.19 1.05 1.47
CA PHE A 30 -1.11 0.12 2.11
C PHE A 30 -2.47 0.16 1.43
N LEU A 31 -3.09 -1.01 1.25
CA LEU A 31 -4.46 -1.14 0.78
C LEU A 31 -5.27 -1.89 1.84
N SER A 32 -6.20 -1.19 2.48
CA SER A 32 -7.07 -1.75 3.50
C SER A 32 -8.02 -2.80 2.91
N HIS A 33 -8.58 -2.53 1.72
CA HIS A 33 -9.49 -3.44 1.02
C HIS A 33 -9.73 -3.05 -0.45
N CYS A 34 -10.28 -3.98 -1.24
CA CYS A 34 -10.50 -3.84 -2.69
C CYS A 34 -11.81 -3.13 -3.09
N HIS A 35 -12.05 -1.92 -2.57
CA HIS A 35 -13.12 -1.04 -3.09
C HIS A 35 -12.58 0.15 -3.89
N LYS A 36 -13.31 0.54 -4.93
CA LYS A 36 -12.84 1.50 -5.95
C LYS A 36 -12.45 2.86 -5.38
N ASP A 37 -13.16 3.34 -4.36
CA ASP A 37 -12.89 4.62 -3.71
C ASP A 37 -11.61 4.60 -2.85
N HIS A 38 -11.15 3.41 -2.44
CA HIS A 38 -9.87 3.16 -1.75
C HIS A 38 -8.72 2.78 -2.70
N MET A 39 -8.95 2.76 -4.02
CA MET A 39 -7.98 2.30 -5.02
C MET A 39 -7.58 3.40 -6.02
N LYS A 40 -7.88 4.67 -5.69
CA LYS A 40 -7.67 5.78 -6.63
C LYS A 40 -6.18 6.05 -6.83
N GLY A 41 -5.75 5.91 -8.09
CA GLY A 41 -4.34 6.00 -8.49
C GLY A 41 -3.61 4.66 -8.55
N LEU A 42 -4.17 3.58 -7.98
CA LEU A 42 -3.47 2.30 -7.76
C LEU A 42 -2.97 1.61 -9.03
N ARG A 43 -3.57 1.93 -10.19
CA ARG A 43 -3.16 1.46 -11.53
C ARG A 43 -2.77 2.60 -12.48
N GLY A 44 -2.50 3.78 -11.93
CA GLY A 44 -2.18 4.98 -12.71
C GLY A 44 -0.81 4.90 -13.37
N PRO A 45 -0.62 5.53 -14.55
CA PRO A 45 0.65 5.47 -15.28
C PRO A 45 1.82 6.08 -14.50
N LEU A 46 1.57 7.15 -13.73
CA LEU A 46 2.60 7.78 -12.89
C LEU A 46 3.10 6.85 -11.78
N LEU A 47 2.19 6.07 -11.17
CA LEU A 47 2.56 5.10 -10.15
C LEU A 47 3.39 3.96 -10.75
N LYS A 48 2.98 3.44 -11.92
CA LYS A 48 3.77 2.44 -12.65
C LYS A 48 5.19 2.93 -12.93
N ARG A 49 5.33 4.16 -13.43
CA ARG A 49 6.62 4.80 -13.69
C ARG A 49 7.47 4.92 -12.42
N ARG A 50 6.87 5.27 -11.29
CA ARG A 50 7.57 5.27 -9.98
C ARG A 50 8.07 3.89 -9.61
N LEU A 51 7.27 2.84 -9.78
CA LEU A 51 7.67 1.47 -9.45
C LEU A 51 8.76 0.93 -10.40
N GLU A 52 8.92 1.51 -11.59
CA GLU A 52 10.06 1.23 -12.47
C GLU A 52 11.34 1.90 -11.96
N SER A 53 11.24 3.13 -11.42
CA SER A 53 12.39 3.88 -10.90
C SER A 53 12.79 3.52 -9.47
N CYS A 54 11.87 2.98 -8.66
CA CYS A 54 12.08 2.69 -7.25
C CYS A 54 11.79 1.20 -6.97
N LEU A 55 12.83 0.45 -6.62
CA LEU A 55 12.77 -1.01 -6.48
C LEU A 55 12.33 -1.49 -5.08
N LYS A 56 12.42 -0.64 -4.06
CA LYS A 56 12.17 -0.93 -2.65
C LYS A 56 10.79 -0.49 -2.16
N VAL A 57 9.94 0.01 -3.06
CA VAL A 57 8.57 0.41 -2.72
C VAL A 57 7.60 -0.77 -2.93
N PHE A 58 6.86 -1.11 -1.88
CA PHE A 58 5.91 -2.22 -1.86
C PHE A 58 4.49 -1.76 -1.51
N LEU A 59 3.51 -2.56 -1.92
CA LEU A 59 2.12 -2.50 -1.49
C LEU A 59 1.88 -3.58 -0.43
N TYR A 60 1.38 -3.18 0.72
CA TYR A 60 1.04 -4.05 1.84
C TYR A 60 -0.47 -4.14 2.01
N CYS A 61 -0.96 -5.35 2.31
CA CYS A 61 -2.38 -5.61 2.54
C CYS A 61 -2.58 -6.96 3.24
N SER A 62 -3.82 -7.35 3.53
CA SER A 62 -4.13 -8.70 4.00
C SER A 62 -3.92 -9.77 2.90
N PRO A 63 -3.78 -11.06 3.26
CA PRO A 63 -3.65 -12.13 2.27
C PRO A 63 -4.83 -12.18 1.28
N VAL A 64 -6.05 -12.00 1.80
CA VAL A 64 -7.27 -12.01 0.97
C VAL A 64 -7.32 -10.81 0.02
N THR A 65 -6.93 -9.61 0.47
CA THR A 65 -6.86 -8.42 -0.40
C THR A 65 -5.84 -8.61 -1.53
N LYS A 66 -4.69 -9.24 -1.25
CA LYS A 66 -3.68 -9.58 -2.27
C LYS A 66 -4.27 -10.49 -3.35
N GLU A 67 -4.90 -11.60 -2.96
CA GLU A 67 -5.49 -12.56 -3.91
C GLU A 67 -6.57 -11.90 -4.76
N LEU A 68 -7.51 -11.18 -4.13
CA LEU A 68 -8.57 -10.46 -4.84
C LEU A 68 -8.00 -9.44 -5.84
N LEU A 69 -6.99 -8.67 -5.44
CA LEU A 69 -6.38 -7.66 -6.30
C LEU A 69 -5.72 -8.28 -7.54
N LEU A 70 -4.98 -9.38 -7.35
CA LEU A 70 -4.20 -10.02 -8.41
C LEU A 70 -5.06 -10.84 -9.38
N THR A 71 -6.29 -11.21 -9.02
CA THR A 71 -7.24 -11.83 -9.97
C THR A 71 -7.58 -10.91 -11.16
N ASN A 72 -7.42 -9.60 -11.00
CA ASN A 72 -7.70 -8.63 -12.05
C ASN A 72 -6.41 -8.28 -12.82
N PRO A 73 -6.32 -8.61 -14.13
CA PRO A 73 -5.10 -8.39 -14.93
C PRO A 73 -4.61 -6.94 -14.96
N LYS A 74 -5.49 -5.96 -14.70
CA LYS A 74 -5.12 -4.54 -14.64
C LYS A 74 -4.15 -4.22 -13.50
N TYR A 75 -4.08 -5.07 -12.48
CA TYR A 75 -3.23 -4.94 -11.29
C TYR A 75 -2.10 -5.97 -11.24
N ALA A 76 -1.99 -6.88 -12.22
CA ALA A 76 -0.96 -7.93 -12.25
C ALA A 76 0.48 -7.41 -12.13
N PHE A 77 0.74 -6.16 -12.55
CA PHE A 77 2.06 -5.53 -12.38
C PHE A 77 2.51 -5.38 -10.92
N TRP A 78 1.58 -5.50 -9.95
CA TRP A 78 1.90 -5.50 -8.52
C TRP A 78 2.44 -6.84 -8.02
N GLU A 79 2.33 -7.94 -8.76
CA GLU A 79 2.68 -9.30 -8.29
C GLU A 79 4.07 -9.37 -7.64
N LYS A 80 5.08 -8.69 -8.23
CA LYS A 80 6.46 -8.65 -7.70
C LYS A 80 6.66 -7.65 -6.56
N ARG A 81 5.67 -6.78 -6.28
CA ARG A 81 5.76 -5.66 -5.35
C ARG A 81 4.61 -5.61 -4.33
N ILE A 82 3.84 -6.68 -4.19
CA ILE A 82 2.78 -6.79 -3.19
C ILE A 82 3.16 -7.80 -2.10
N ARG A 83 3.01 -7.41 -0.84
CA ARG A 83 3.31 -8.21 0.34
C ARG A 83 2.06 -8.35 1.18
N ALA A 84 1.71 -9.59 1.49
CA ALA A 84 0.65 -9.86 2.45
C ALA A 84 1.23 -9.78 3.87
N ILE A 85 0.46 -9.21 4.79
CA ILE A 85 0.73 -9.22 6.23
C ILE A 85 -0.37 -10.06 6.88
N GLU A 86 0.00 -11.01 7.72
CA GLU A 86 -0.99 -11.81 8.46
C GLU A 86 -1.76 -10.93 9.45
N VAL A 87 -3.06 -11.18 9.54
CA VAL A 87 -3.95 -10.47 10.47
C VAL A 87 -3.56 -10.81 11.92
N ASP A 88 -3.70 -9.84 12.82
CA ASP A 88 -3.33 -9.95 14.24
C ASP A 88 -1.86 -10.32 14.48
N THR A 89 -0.99 -10.11 13.49
CA THR A 89 0.45 -10.39 13.58
C THR A 89 1.26 -9.09 13.43
N PRO A 90 1.96 -8.62 14.49
CA PRO A 90 2.88 -7.50 14.38
C PRO A 90 4.00 -7.80 13.38
N THR A 91 4.16 -6.95 12.38
CA THR A 91 5.11 -7.13 11.29
C THR A 91 5.98 -5.88 11.15
N GLN A 92 7.29 -6.06 11.26
CA GLN A 92 8.25 -4.98 11.09
C GLN A 92 8.48 -4.68 9.60
N ILE A 93 8.49 -3.40 9.23
CA ILE A 93 8.67 -2.92 7.87
C ILE A 93 9.72 -1.80 7.83
N SER A 94 10.74 -1.99 7.00
CA SER A 94 11.73 -0.96 6.68
C SER A 94 11.24 -0.04 5.55
N LEU A 95 11.10 1.25 5.85
CA LEU A 95 10.79 2.32 4.91
C LEU A 95 12.09 2.93 4.40
N ILE A 96 12.52 2.50 3.21
CA ILE A 96 13.80 2.94 2.63
C ILE A 96 13.57 4.15 1.72
N ASP A 97 14.37 5.18 1.92
CA ASP A 97 14.55 6.27 0.98
C ASP A 97 15.69 5.94 0.01
N GLU A 98 15.37 5.63 -1.25
CA GLU A 98 16.40 5.24 -2.22
C GLU A 98 17.30 6.40 -2.66
N ALA A 99 16.87 7.65 -2.49
CA ALA A 99 17.68 8.81 -2.91
C ALA A 99 18.75 9.14 -1.88
N THR A 100 18.44 8.99 -0.60
CA THR A 100 19.34 9.32 0.51
C THR A 100 20.02 8.10 1.12
N GLY A 101 19.40 6.92 1.00
CA GLY A 101 19.82 5.70 1.69
C GLY A 101 19.26 5.56 3.11
N ASP A 102 18.51 6.56 3.59
CA ASP A 102 17.94 6.55 4.94
C ASP A 102 16.85 5.49 5.08
N SER A 103 16.78 4.88 6.27
CA SER A 103 15.75 3.90 6.59
C SER A 103 15.05 4.26 7.90
N GLU A 104 13.75 4.01 7.93
CA GLU A 104 12.88 4.16 9.09
C GLU A 104 12.16 2.83 9.31
N GLU A 105 12.06 2.37 10.56
CA GLU A 105 11.40 1.11 10.89
C GLU A 105 10.02 1.38 11.50
N VAL A 106 9.00 0.69 11.00
CA VAL A 106 7.64 0.74 11.55
C VAL A 106 7.15 -0.67 11.88
N LEU A 107 6.37 -0.79 12.94
CA LEU A 107 5.68 -2.03 13.32
C LEU A 107 4.21 -1.88 12.95
N ILE A 108 3.72 -2.74 12.05
CA ILE A 108 2.34 -2.72 11.57
C ILE A 108 1.61 -3.98 12.06
N THR A 109 0.41 -3.80 12.59
CA THR A 109 -0.51 -4.89 12.91
C THR A 109 -1.81 -4.64 12.17
N LEU A 110 -2.21 -5.58 11.32
CA LEU A 110 -3.51 -5.52 10.65
C LEU A 110 -4.59 -6.06 11.57
N LEU A 111 -5.66 -5.29 11.81
CA LEU A 111 -6.80 -5.74 12.60
C LEU A 111 -8.01 -6.00 11.69
N PRO A 112 -8.87 -7.00 11.94
CA PRO A 112 -10.08 -7.24 11.14
C PRO A 112 -11.02 -6.02 11.14
N ALA A 113 -11.44 -5.55 9.96
CA ALA A 113 -12.37 -4.42 9.84
C ALA A 113 -13.85 -4.82 9.69
N GLY A 114 -14.14 -6.09 9.38
CA GLY A 114 -15.52 -6.60 9.24
C GLY A 114 -16.35 -5.98 8.11
N HIS A 115 -15.72 -5.34 7.11
CA HIS A 115 -16.40 -4.60 6.04
C HIS A 115 -16.60 -5.43 4.77
N CYS A 116 -15.56 -6.12 4.31
CA CYS A 116 -15.62 -7.03 3.15
C CYS A 116 -14.51 -8.08 3.25
N PRO A 117 -14.47 -9.12 2.39
CA PRO A 117 -13.37 -10.07 2.38
C PRO A 117 -12.01 -9.36 2.26
N GLY A 118 -11.12 -9.62 3.23
CA GLY A 118 -9.80 -9.03 3.31
C GLY A 118 -9.70 -7.63 3.92
N SER A 119 -10.82 -7.02 4.34
CA SER A 119 -10.79 -5.69 4.93
C SER A 119 -10.10 -5.66 6.30
N VAL A 120 -9.14 -4.74 6.45
CA VAL A 120 -8.36 -4.53 7.67
C VAL A 120 -8.28 -3.05 8.06
N MET A 121 -7.99 -2.81 9.34
CA MET A 121 -7.54 -1.53 9.90
C MET A 121 -6.03 -1.54 10.08
#